data_AF-A0A2M7BBR7-F1
#
_entry.id   AF-A0A2M7BBR7-F1
#
_cell.length_a   1.000
_cell.length_b   1.000
_cell.length_c   1.000
_cell.angle_alpha   90.00
_cell.angle_beta   90.00
_cell.angle_gamma   90.00
#
_symmetry.space_group_name_H-M   'P 1'
#
loop_
_entity.id
_entity.type
_entity.pdbx_description
1 polymer ?
#
loop_
_entity_poly.entity_id
_entity_poly.type
_entity_poly.pdbx_seq_one_letter_code
_entity_poly.pdbx_strand_id
1 'polypeptide(L)'
;MKKSKIYQIYLDLLQKYGSPEKYWPQWCKKLKTLRDREIIALGAILTQRTSWHNAETAILNLKKTGLLSLKKISELQSSERLIPYVRVAGFYQSKPRRLFDLCTF
;
A
#
# COMPACT_ATOMS: atom_id res chain seq x y z
N MET A 1 -2.29 24.12 28.02
CA MET A 1 -1.15 23.16 28.04
C MET A 1 -0.11 23.59 27.02
N LYS A 2 1.18 23.63 27.39
CA LYS A 2 2.28 23.93 26.45
C LYS A 2 2.45 22.75 25.48
N LYS A 3 2.47 23.02 24.17
CA LYS A 3 2.72 21.99 23.14
C LYS A 3 4.16 21.47 23.27
N SER A 4 4.38 20.16 23.11
CA SER A 4 5.73 19.60 23.11
C SER A 4 6.53 20.10 21.90
N LYS A 5 7.86 20.14 22.01
CA LYS A 5 8.75 20.51 20.90
C LYS A 5 8.49 19.65 19.64
N ILE A 6 8.26 18.35 19.83
CA ILE A 6 7.95 17.42 18.73
C ILE A 6 6.62 17.78 18.07
N TYR A 7 5.59 18.08 18.86
CA TYR A 7 4.29 18.45 18.30
C TYR A 7 4.36 19.79 17.54
N GLN A 8 5.18 20.73 18.01
CA GLN A 8 5.42 21.98 17.28
C GLN A 8 6.11 21.73 15.94
N ILE A 9 7.17 20.92 15.90
CA ILE A 9 7.84 20.53 14.65
C ILE A 9 6.86 19.85 13.69
N TYR A 10 6.00 18.95 14.19
CA TYR A 10 4.96 18.32 13.38
C TYR A 10 4.03 19.36 12.75
N LEU A 11 3.57 20.35 13.52
CA LEU A 11 2.68 21.39 13.02
C LEU A 11 3.36 22.28 11.98
N ASP A 12 4.63 22.63 12.19
CA ASP A 12 5.42 23.44 11.25
C ASP A 12 5.60 22.68 9.91
N LEU A 13 5.88 21.37 9.97
CA LEU A 13 5.96 20.52 8.79
C LEU A 13 4.59 20.36 8.11
N LEU A 14 3.53 20.16 8.89
CA LEU A 14 2.17 20.05 8.36
C LEU A 14 1.75 21.34 7.64
N GLN A 15 2.11 22.51 8.18
CA GLN A 15 1.87 23.79 7.53
C GLN A 15 2.64 23.93 6.22
N LYS A 16 3.92 23.50 6.20
CA LYS A 16 4.79 23.60 5.02
C LYS A 16 4.41 22.63 3.90
N TYR A 17 4.06 21.39 4.23
CA TYR A 17 3.85 20.30 3.27
C TYR A 17 2.37 19.98 3.01
N GLY A 18 1.46 20.51 3.84
CA GLY A 18 0.03 20.32 3.70
C GLY A 18 -0.48 18.99 4.26
N SER A 19 -1.76 18.71 4.02
CA SER A 19 -2.44 17.53 4.59
C SER A 19 -1.85 16.21 4.08
N PRO A 20 -1.67 15.20 4.96
CA PRO A 20 -1.27 13.85 4.55
C PRO A 20 -2.31 13.16 3.66
N GLU A 21 -3.56 13.65 3.62
CA GLU A 21 -4.62 13.11 2.76
C GLU A 21 -4.27 13.11 1.28
N LYS A 22 -3.45 14.07 0.83
CA LYS A 22 -2.97 14.14 -0.55
C LYS A 22 -2.11 12.92 -0.90
N TYR A 23 -1.39 12.37 0.07
CA TYR A 23 -0.44 11.29 -0.12
C TYR A 23 -1.03 9.92 0.23
N TRP A 24 -1.87 9.84 1.27
CA TRP A 24 -2.46 8.59 1.74
C TRP A 24 -3.98 8.70 1.95
N PRO A 25 -4.75 8.99 0.89
CA PRO A 25 -6.17 9.30 1.02
C PRO A 25 -6.97 8.15 1.66
N GLN A 26 -6.67 6.90 1.31
CA GLN A 26 -7.35 5.74 1.90
C GLN A 26 -7.04 5.57 3.39
N TRP A 27 -5.82 5.88 3.81
CA TRP A 27 -5.41 5.80 5.22
C TRP A 27 -6.08 6.88 6.07
N CYS A 28 -6.14 8.11 5.55
CA CYS A 28 -6.70 9.25 6.26
C CYS A 28 -8.25 9.27 6.31
N LYS A 29 -8.94 8.50 5.47
CA LYS A 29 -10.40 8.34 5.55
C LYS A 29 -10.85 7.90 6.95
N LYS A 30 -11.82 8.65 7.51
CA LYS A 30 -12.48 8.37 8.80
C LYS A 30 -13.16 7.00 8.81
N LEU A 31 -13.92 6.69 7.75
CA LEU A 31 -14.54 5.39 7.54
C LEU A 31 -13.85 4.68 6.38
N LYS A 32 -13.38 3.45 6.61
CA LYS A 32 -12.67 2.64 5.61
C LYS A 32 -13.58 1.56 5.07
N THR A 33 -13.86 1.63 3.78
CA THR A 33 -14.51 0.56 3.02
C THR A 33 -13.62 -0.68 2.99
N LEU A 34 -14.18 -1.83 2.59
CA LEU A 34 -13.36 -3.02 2.33
C LEU A 34 -12.24 -2.69 1.32
N ARG A 35 -12.58 -1.94 0.26
CA ARG A 35 -11.63 -1.53 -0.78
C ARG A 35 -10.46 -0.72 -0.23
N ASP A 36 -10.72 0.21 0.69
CA ASP A 36 -9.67 1.01 1.32
C ASP A 36 -8.73 0.11 2.14
N ARG A 37 -9.27 -0.88 2.86
CA ARG A 37 -8.48 -1.83 3.65
C ARG A 37 -7.61 -2.73 2.78
N GLU A 38 -8.14 -3.23 1.66
CA GLU A 38 -7.37 -4.03 0.69
C GLU A 38 -6.19 -3.22 0.13
N ILE A 39 -6.43 -1.96 -0.29
CA ILE A 39 -5.39 -1.07 -0.80
C ILE A 39 -4.31 -0.83 0.26
N ILE A 40 -4.70 -0.57 1.51
CA ILE A 40 -3.77 -0.33 2.61
C ILE A 40 -2.93 -1.58 2.89
N ALA A 41 -3.55 -2.75 3.03
CA ALA A 41 -2.86 -3.99 3.38
C ALA A 41 -1.89 -4.45 2.29
N LEU A 42 -2.35 -4.49 1.04
CA LEU A 42 -1.51 -4.86 -0.11
C LEU A 42 -0.42 -3.81 -0.35
N GLY A 43 -0.77 -2.52 -0.21
CA GLY A 43 0.19 -1.41 -0.30
C GLY A 43 1.30 -1.49 0.74
N ALA A 44 0.98 -1.83 1.99
CA ALA A 44 1.96 -1.97 3.07
C ALA A 44 2.99 -3.08 2.82
N ILE A 45 2.64 -4.14 2.08
CA ILE A 45 3.60 -5.16 1.63
C ILE A 45 4.47 -4.59 0.51
N LEU A 46 3.83 -3.91 -0.45
CA LEU A 46 4.51 -3.38 -1.63
C LEU A 46 5.49 -2.26 -1.30
N THR A 47 5.27 -1.43 -0.28
CA THR A 47 6.17 -0.33 0.11
C THR A 47 7.45 -0.79 0.80
N GLN A 48 7.56 -2.05 1.24
CA GLN A 48 8.74 -2.54 1.95
C GLN A 48 9.99 -2.52 1.05
N ARG A 49 11.05 -1.82 1.47
CA ARG A 49 12.34 -1.76 0.75
C ARG A 49 12.21 -1.42 -0.74
N THR A 50 11.39 -0.42 -1.07
CA THR A 50 11.23 0.08 -2.46
C THR A 50 10.96 1.59 -2.44
N SER A 51 11.11 2.25 -3.59
CA SER A 51 10.67 3.63 -3.77
C SER A 51 9.14 3.72 -3.77
N TRP A 52 8.59 4.89 -3.36
CA TRP A 52 7.16 5.18 -3.45
C TRP A 52 6.61 5.03 -4.87
N HIS A 53 7.36 5.50 -5.86
CA HIS A 53 6.99 5.39 -7.28
C HIS A 53 6.81 3.94 -7.72
N ASN A 54 7.71 3.04 -7.31
CA ASN A 54 7.63 1.63 -7.65
C ASN A 54 6.47 0.91 -6.94
N ALA A 55 6.21 1.24 -5.69
CA ALA A 55 5.06 0.71 -4.94
C ALA A 55 3.73 1.16 -5.57
N GLU A 56 3.62 2.44 -5.92
CA GLU A 56 2.46 3.00 -6.62
C GLU A 56 2.26 2.31 -7.98
N THR A 57 3.32 2.14 -8.76
CA THR A 57 3.26 1.44 -10.05
C THR A 57 2.77 0.01 -9.89
N ALA A 58 3.23 -0.73 -8.87
CA ALA A 58 2.75 -2.08 -8.57
C ALA A 58 1.25 -2.11 -8.20
N ILE A 59 0.80 -1.17 -7.36
CA ILE A 59 -0.63 -1.03 -7.02
C ILE A 59 -1.46 -0.74 -8.28
N LEU A 60 -1.00 0.16 -9.15
CA LEU A 60 -1.68 0.48 -10.40
C LEU A 60 -1.74 -0.72 -11.35
N ASN A 61 -0.68 -1.52 -11.43
CA ASN A 61 -0.67 -2.75 -12.21
C ASN A 61 -1.71 -3.75 -11.71
N LEU A 62 -1.75 -4.01 -10.41
CA LEU A 62 -2.76 -4.89 -9.79
C LEU A 62 -4.18 -4.34 -9.99
N LYS A 63 -4.37 -3.01 -9.93
CA LYS A 63 -5.67 -2.38 -10.17
C LYS A 63 -6.12 -2.60 -11.60
N LYS A 64 -5.25 -2.38 -12.58
CA LYS A 64 -5.53 -2.54 -14.01
C LYS A 64 -5.93 -3.97 -14.38
N THR A 65 -5.39 -4.97 -13.67
CA THR A 65 -5.71 -6.38 -13.90
C THR A 65 -6.82 -6.94 -13.02
N GLY A 66 -7.45 -6.10 -12.18
CA GLY A 66 -8.49 -6.54 -11.25
C GLY A 66 -7.96 -7.38 -10.08
N LEU A 67 -6.65 -7.53 -9.94
CA LEU A 67 -5.99 -8.32 -8.89
C LEU A 67 -5.71 -7.54 -7.62
N LEU A 68 -6.04 -6.24 -7.54
CA LEU A 68 -5.91 -5.47 -6.31
C LEU A 68 -7.02 -5.84 -5.31
N SER A 69 -7.27 -7.11 -5.00
CA SER A 69 -8.30 -7.56 -4.05
C SER A 69 -7.85 -8.83 -3.36
N LEU A 70 -8.14 -8.95 -2.06
CA LEU A 70 -7.79 -10.14 -1.28
C LEU A 70 -8.43 -11.39 -1.90
N LYS A 71 -9.74 -11.32 -2.21
CA LYS A 71 -10.48 -12.42 -2.84
C LYS A 71 -9.91 -12.80 -4.20
N LYS A 72 -9.57 -11.81 -5.04
CA LYS A 72 -9.04 -12.10 -6.38
C LYS A 72 -7.64 -12.69 -6.36
N ILE A 73 -6.83 -12.32 -5.37
CA ILE A 73 -5.51 -12.93 -5.18
C ILE A 73 -5.65 -14.34 -4.61
N SER A 74 -6.58 -14.58 -3.67
CA SER A 74 -6.79 -15.90 -3.06
C SER A 74 -7.29 -16.95 -4.06
N GLU A 75 -7.96 -16.51 -5.13
CA GLU A 75 -8.43 -17.35 -6.25
C GLU A 75 -7.30 -17.76 -7.22
N LEU A 76 -6.09 -17.20 -7.10
CA LEU A 76 -4.96 -17.56 -7.97
C LEU A 76 -4.42 -18.95 -7.63
N GLN A 77 -4.00 -19.69 -8.66
CA GLN A 77 -3.38 -21.01 -8.48
C GLN A 77 -2.04 -20.96 -7.74
N SER A 78 -1.31 -19.85 -7.85
CA SER A 78 0.02 -19.72 -7.27
C SER A 78 0.48 -18.26 -7.14
N SER A 79 1.43 -18.01 -6.25
CA SER A 79 1.99 -16.67 -6.02
C SER A 79 2.77 -16.13 -7.23
N GLU A 80 3.31 -17.00 -8.10
CA GLU A 80 4.07 -16.60 -9.29
C GLU A 80 3.21 -15.77 -10.27
N ARG A 81 1.89 -15.97 -10.26
CA ARG A 81 0.94 -15.20 -11.07
C ARG A 81 0.98 -13.69 -10.76
N LEU A 82 1.46 -13.30 -9.58
CA LEU A 82 1.57 -11.89 -9.19
C LEU A 82 2.86 -11.22 -9.68
N ILE A 83 3.90 -12.00 -10.01
CA ILE A 83 5.23 -11.50 -10.37
C ILE A 83 5.18 -10.41 -11.46
N PRO A 84 4.46 -10.61 -12.59
CA PRO A 84 4.45 -9.62 -13.68
C PRO A 84 3.97 -8.24 -13.25
N TYR A 85 3.10 -8.18 -12.24
CA TYR A 85 2.44 -6.95 -11.79
C TYR A 85 3.22 -6.24 -10.70
N VAL A 86 3.86 -6.98 -9.81
CA VAL A 86 4.48 -6.42 -8.60
C VAL A 86 6.01 -6.38 -8.63
N ARG A 87 6.65 -7.00 -9.62
CA ARG A 87 8.13 -7.03 -9.74
C ARG A 87 8.79 -5.65 -9.74
N VAL A 88 8.10 -4.61 -10.22
CA VAL A 88 8.59 -3.22 -10.21
C VAL A 88 8.83 -2.72 -8.78
N ALA A 89 8.09 -3.21 -7.79
CA ALA A 89 8.32 -2.93 -6.38
C ALA A 89 9.56 -3.68 -5.82
N GLY A 90 10.32 -4.40 -6.63
CA GLY A 90 11.49 -5.16 -6.18
C GLY A 90 11.13 -6.50 -5.52
N PHE A 91 12.15 -7.32 -5.26
CA PHE A 91 12.04 -8.67 -4.71
C PHE A 91 11.02 -9.56 -5.45
N TYR A 92 11.46 -10.06 -6.62
CA TYR A 92 10.67 -10.87 -7.56
C TYR A 92 9.97 -12.09 -6.97
N GLN A 93 10.36 -12.59 -5.80
CA GLN A 93 9.77 -13.79 -5.19
C GLN A 93 9.07 -13.50 -3.85
N SER A 94 9.66 -12.68 -2.97
CA SER A 94 9.15 -12.54 -1.61
C SER A 94 7.89 -11.68 -1.51
N LYS A 95 7.75 -10.62 -2.32
CA LYS A 95 6.54 -9.80 -2.33
C LYS A 95 5.33 -10.53 -2.92
N PRO A 96 5.41 -11.17 -4.09
CA PRO A 96 4.35 -12.04 -4.60
C PRO A 96 3.90 -13.07 -3.57
N ARG A 97 4.85 -13.76 -2.92
CA ARG A 97 4.55 -14.74 -1.89
C ARG A 97 3.82 -14.14 -0.70
N ARG A 98 4.30 -13.04 -0.12
CA ARG A 98 3.64 -12.37 1.03
C ARG A 98 2.25 -11.87 0.70
N LEU A 99 2.03 -11.34 -0.51
CA LEU A 99 0.70 -10.93 -0.95
C LEU A 99 -0.22 -12.14 -1.03
N PHE A 100 0.25 -13.24 -1.64
CA PHE A 100 -0.53 -14.47 -1.76
C PHE A 100 -0.86 -15.05 -0.38
N ASP A 101 0.15 -15.24 0.49
CA ASP A 101 -0.01 -15.77 1.85
C ASP A 101 -0.98 -14.93 2.70
N LEU A 102 -0.95 -13.58 2.57
CA LEU A 102 -1.91 -12.70 3.25
C LEU A 102 -3.36 -12.95 2.78
N CYS A 103 -3.54 -13.26 1.50
CA CYS A 103 -4.87 -13.40 0.90
C CYS A 103 -5.45 -14.80 1.09
N THR A 104 -4.63 -15.81 1.35
CA THR A 104 -5.04 -17.20 1.54
C THR A 104 -5.07 -17.66 3.00
N PHE A 105 -4.70 -16.79 3.93
CA PHE A 105 -4.87 -16.99 5.37
C PHE A 105 -6.34 -16.94 5.78
#